data_AF-A0A5M8QST2-F1
#
_entry.id   AF-A0A5M8QST2-F1
#
_cell.length_a   1.000
_cell.length_b   1.000
_cell.length_c   1.000
_cell.angle_alpha   90.00
_cell.angle_beta   90.00
_cell.angle_gamma   90.00
#
_symmetry.space_group_name_H-M   'P 1'
#
loop_
_entity.id
_entity.type
_entity.pdbx_description
1 polymer ?
#
loop_
_entity_poly.entity_id
_entity_poly.type
_entity_poly.pdbx_seq_one_letter_code
_entity_poly.pdbx_strand_id
1 'polypeptide(L)'
;MKRTLHLILCLACLCWQCKETKEPVPQTGEIKKINVLEFTIPGVDPKNISIGKDLIVINLPENYAAGDYIKPEVIPEAGYTCTSPALDGFKYENQEVSISLHSANDTRNFNIIVIPFKAIQIAEPPKNLQLTLEPETQIKTAIKLKGTVATVFEGEKLIYAPKIRFTSKVTGEIAYELYADPNYSRFQDSMSVTLPATIVPGEYKAEVVWGPKAELLSSQITVKPGAVSFKRGSWHMLEPDRYFEVNGFNFSPAGKYEAIVENDFIVPERIALKYEKPGSLSGNLPESIGLGNYKITYLENGKEKKPYSEKQWLLQYSGEDHFFITKTRTQPIARIVTQPSRRSSFETYLNSSLHYFPSVTEISRKEPILVYSETWGPTPNKIELILVDHRSRKEYVLPFSGSVYGIFDGFLSFPAFAVTEDVPDGAYEMYIVRGTEKTERYSRIITLR
;
A
#
# COMPACT_ATOMS: atom_id res chain seq x y z
N MET A 1 4.09 -66.40 -5.34
CA MET A 1 5.50 -65.97 -5.19
C MET A 1 5.89 -64.76 -6.05
N LYS A 2 5.44 -64.62 -7.31
CA LYS A 2 5.84 -63.47 -8.15
C LYS A 2 5.23 -62.11 -7.72
N ARG A 3 4.02 -62.08 -7.16
CA ARG A 3 3.36 -60.83 -6.69
C ARG A 3 3.98 -60.25 -5.41
N THR A 4 4.42 -61.08 -4.47
CA THR A 4 5.10 -60.64 -3.25
C THR A 4 6.48 -60.05 -3.55
N LEU A 5 7.18 -60.58 -4.56
CA LEU A 5 8.46 -60.04 -5.01
C LEU A 5 8.32 -58.65 -5.64
N HIS A 6 7.22 -58.40 -6.38
CA HIS A 6 6.96 -57.08 -6.97
C HIS A 6 6.58 -56.04 -5.91
N LEU A 7 5.86 -56.44 -4.85
CA LEU A 7 5.54 -55.54 -3.74
C LEU A 7 6.78 -55.16 -2.91
N ILE A 8 7.70 -56.12 -2.70
CA ILE A 8 8.98 -55.86 -2.01
C ILE A 8 9.89 -54.96 -2.86
N LEU A 9 9.91 -55.14 -4.18
CA LEU A 9 10.67 -54.28 -5.10
C LEU A 9 10.09 -52.85 -5.14
N CYS A 10 8.77 -52.70 -5.13
CA CYS A 10 8.12 -51.38 -5.10
C CYS A 10 8.29 -50.67 -3.74
N LEU A 11 8.25 -51.39 -2.61
CA LEU A 11 8.56 -50.82 -1.31
C LEU A 11 10.04 -50.42 -1.19
N ALA A 12 10.96 -51.21 -1.74
CA ALA A 12 12.39 -50.86 -1.77
C ALA A 12 12.65 -49.61 -2.63
N CYS A 13 11.89 -49.40 -3.71
CA CYS A 13 11.97 -48.17 -4.52
C CYS A 13 11.41 -46.94 -3.78
N LEU A 14 10.39 -47.11 -2.92
CA LEU A 14 9.83 -46.03 -2.10
C LEU A 14 10.79 -45.60 -0.97
N CYS A 15 11.62 -46.51 -0.45
CA CYS A 15 12.65 -46.18 0.55
C CYS A 15 13.96 -45.66 -0.04
N TRP A 16 14.21 -45.83 -1.35
CA TRP A 16 15.43 -45.31 -1.99
C TRP A 16 15.35 -43.81 -2.35
N GLN A 17 14.15 -43.21 -2.29
CA GLN A 17 13.94 -41.76 -2.43
C GLN A 17 13.96 -40.99 -1.09
N CYS A 18 14.17 -41.65 0.04
CA CYS A 18 14.50 -41.01 1.32
C CYS A 18 15.99 -41.13 1.65
N LYS A 19 16.86 -40.90 0.64
CA LYS A 19 18.18 -40.35 0.94
C LYS A 19 17.95 -38.88 1.17
N GLU A 20 18.38 -38.41 2.34
CA GLU A 20 18.52 -36.99 2.70
C GLU A 20 18.69 -36.19 1.42
N THR A 21 17.68 -35.40 1.07
CA THR A 21 17.94 -34.16 0.35
C THR A 21 18.93 -33.44 1.24
N LYS A 22 20.22 -33.68 0.99
CA LYS A 22 21.22 -32.64 1.10
C LYS A 22 20.50 -31.44 0.54
N GLU A 23 20.22 -30.48 1.40
CA GLU A 23 19.79 -29.16 0.94
C GLU A 23 20.60 -28.89 -0.33
N PRO A 24 19.99 -28.42 -1.41
CA PRO A 24 20.80 -27.89 -2.49
C PRO A 24 21.66 -26.82 -1.83
N VAL A 25 22.91 -27.18 -1.48
CA VAL A 25 23.97 -26.21 -1.31
C VAL A 25 23.85 -25.47 -2.62
N PRO A 26 23.49 -24.19 -2.62
CA PRO A 26 23.50 -23.45 -3.85
C PRO A 26 24.90 -23.71 -4.41
N GLN A 27 24.96 -24.42 -5.54
CA GLN A 27 26.13 -24.28 -6.38
C GLN A 27 26.08 -22.79 -6.71
N THR A 28 26.86 -22.02 -5.95
CA THR A 28 27.34 -20.72 -6.35
C THR A 28 28.08 -20.98 -7.66
N GLY A 29 27.30 -21.05 -8.74
CA GLY A 29 27.82 -21.02 -10.10
C GLY A 29 28.77 -19.83 -10.13
N GLU A 30 29.99 -20.09 -10.57
CA GLU A 30 31.14 -19.21 -10.47
C GLU A 30 30.75 -17.73 -10.59
N ILE A 31 30.83 -16.97 -9.49
CA ILE A 31 30.78 -15.51 -9.58
C ILE A 31 32.13 -15.07 -10.13
N LYS A 32 32.27 -15.03 -11.46
CA LYS A 32 33.37 -14.33 -12.12
C LYS A 32 32.85 -13.21 -13.00
N LYS A 33 32.89 -12.00 -12.44
CA LYS A 33 33.71 -10.89 -12.95
C LYS A 33 33.71 -9.75 -11.92
N ILE A 34 34.78 -9.70 -11.11
CA ILE A 34 35.12 -8.54 -10.28
C ILE A 34 36.06 -7.69 -11.12
N ASN A 35 35.63 -6.50 -11.56
CA ASN A 35 36.44 -5.66 -12.46
C ASN A 35 37.35 -4.65 -11.72
N VAL A 36 37.32 -4.63 -10.38
CA VAL A 36 38.27 -3.93 -9.50
C VAL A 36 39.05 -4.99 -8.73
N LEU A 37 40.37 -5.11 -8.97
CA LEU A 37 41.21 -6.07 -8.25
C LEU A 37 41.49 -5.61 -6.83
N GLU A 38 41.76 -4.31 -6.66
CA GLU A 38 42.04 -3.72 -5.36
C GLU A 38 41.42 -2.33 -5.28
N PHE A 39 40.77 -2.06 -4.14
CA PHE A 39 40.24 -0.76 -3.78
C PHE A 39 40.68 -0.45 -2.36
N THR A 40 41.63 0.46 -2.19
CA THR A 40 42.17 0.83 -0.89
C THR A 40 41.94 2.30 -0.62
N ILE A 41 41.84 2.65 0.66
CA ILE A 41 41.73 4.04 1.11
C ILE A 41 42.73 4.21 2.25
N PRO A 42 43.66 5.17 2.17
CA PRO A 42 44.59 5.45 3.26
C PRO A 42 43.85 5.65 4.59
N GLY A 43 44.27 4.91 5.63
CA GLY A 43 43.67 4.97 6.96
C GLY A 43 42.39 4.14 7.14
N VAL A 44 41.98 3.35 6.14
CA VAL A 44 40.87 2.38 6.25
C VAL A 44 41.42 0.96 6.07
N ASP A 45 41.14 0.10 7.04
CA ASP A 45 41.52 -1.33 6.97
C ASP A 45 40.78 -2.01 5.80
N PRO A 46 41.47 -2.81 4.95
CA PRO A 46 40.84 -3.52 3.83
C PRO A 46 39.59 -4.33 4.21
N LYS A 47 39.52 -4.87 5.44
CA LYS A 47 38.33 -5.62 5.90
C LYS A 47 37.06 -4.76 5.98
N ASN A 48 37.20 -3.44 6.03
CA ASN A 48 36.08 -2.50 6.08
C ASN A 48 35.61 -2.06 4.69
N ILE A 49 36.29 -2.51 3.64
CA ILE A 49 35.95 -2.24 2.24
C ILE A 49 35.44 -3.55 1.63
N SER A 50 34.22 -3.54 1.11
CA SER A 50 33.69 -4.65 0.34
C SER A 50 33.39 -4.24 -1.09
N ILE A 51 33.78 -5.09 -2.04
CA ILE A 51 33.55 -4.90 -3.47
C ILE A 51 32.53 -5.96 -3.90
N GLY A 52 31.32 -5.50 -4.19
CA GLY A 52 30.22 -6.30 -4.73
C GLY A 52 30.15 -6.24 -6.25
N LYS A 53 29.03 -6.68 -6.83
CA LYS A 53 28.89 -6.80 -8.29
C LYS A 53 28.96 -5.45 -9.02
N ASP A 54 28.34 -4.42 -8.45
CA ASP A 54 28.26 -3.05 -8.98
C ASP A 54 28.36 -2.00 -7.84
N LEU A 55 28.95 -2.40 -6.71
CA LEU A 55 28.97 -1.64 -5.46
C LEU A 55 30.33 -1.72 -4.78
N ILE A 56 30.76 -0.62 -4.20
CA ILE A 56 31.92 -0.57 -3.30
C ILE A 56 31.45 0.06 -1.99
N VAL A 57 31.47 -0.71 -0.90
CA VAL A 57 30.99 -0.27 0.41
C VAL A 57 32.19 -0.04 1.31
N ILE A 58 32.27 1.15 1.89
CA ILE A 58 33.38 1.61 2.71
C ILE A 58 32.83 1.92 4.11
N ASN A 59 33.26 1.17 5.11
CA ASN A 59 32.94 1.44 6.51
C ASN A 59 34.10 2.22 7.16
N LEU A 60 33.91 3.50 7.45
CA LEU A 60 34.99 4.29 8.04
C LEU A 60 35.16 3.97 9.53
N PRO A 61 36.40 3.86 10.03
CA PRO A 61 36.67 3.70 11.46
C PRO A 61 36.39 4.98 12.24
N GLU A 62 36.28 4.88 13.57
CA GLU A 62 36.00 6.02 14.46
C GLU A 62 37.03 7.14 14.35
N ASN A 63 38.30 6.79 14.15
CA ASN A 63 39.44 7.68 14.10
C ASN A 63 39.84 8.09 12.67
N TYR A 64 38.95 7.97 11.68
CA TYR A 64 39.25 8.39 10.31
C TYR A 64 39.57 9.89 10.25
N ALA A 65 40.80 10.23 9.87
CA ALA A 65 41.35 11.58 10.05
C ALA A 65 40.99 12.58 8.93
N ALA A 66 40.60 12.10 7.74
CA ALA A 66 40.36 12.96 6.58
C ALA A 66 38.93 13.55 6.51
N GLY A 67 38.11 13.35 7.54
CA GLY A 67 36.77 13.92 7.62
C GLY A 67 35.83 13.39 6.55
N ASP A 68 35.22 14.28 5.77
CA ASP A 68 34.25 13.97 4.70
C ASP A 68 34.91 13.61 3.34
N TYR A 69 36.24 13.60 3.28
CA TYR A 69 37.01 13.40 2.06
C TYR A 69 37.55 11.99 1.97
N ILE A 70 37.40 11.36 0.79
CA ILE A 70 37.95 10.04 0.47
C ILE A 70 38.84 10.18 -0.76
N LYS A 71 40.04 9.62 -0.70
CA LYS A 71 40.91 9.43 -1.87
C LYS A 71 41.21 7.94 -2.03
N PRO A 72 40.54 7.25 -2.97
CA PRO A 72 40.76 5.84 -3.18
C PRO A 72 41.97 5.59 -4.07
N GLU A 73 42.65 4.48 -3.85
CA GLU A 73 43.57 3.89 -4.79
C GLU A 73 42.87 2.68 -5.41
N VAL A 74 42.80 2.64 -6.75
CA VAL A 74 42.01 1.65 -7.49
C VAL A 74 42.92 0.94 -8.48
N ILE A 75 43.04 -0.38 -8.33
CA ILE A 75 43.71 -1.24 -9.30
C ILE A 75 42.64 -2.01 -10.07
N PRO A 76 42.33 -1.63 -11.33
CA PRO A 76 41.37 -2.35 -12.14
C PRO A 76 41.94 -3.70 -12.62
N GLU A 77 41.05 -4.62 -13.01
CA GLU A 77 41.47 -5.87 -13.69
C GLU A 77 42.18 -5.56 -15.02
N ALA A 78 43.11 -6.42 -15.42
CA ALA A 78 43.86 -6.25 -16.67
C ALA A 78 42.91 -6.06 -17.87
N GLY A 79 43.15 -5.02 -18.66
CA GLY A 79 42.30 -4.65 -19.81
C GLY A 79 41.18 -3.66 -19.48
N TYR A 80 41.01 -3.27 -18.22
CA TYR A 80 40.16 -2.15 -17.81
C TYR A 80 41.00 -0.94 -17.40
N THR A 81 40.43 0.25 -17.62
CA THR A 81 40.95 1.54 -17.18
C THR A 81 39.87 2.25 -16.38
N CYS A 82 40.24 2.92 -15.30
CA CYS A 82 39.31 3.73 -14.51
C CYS A 82 39.54 5.20 -14.85
N THR A 83 38.51 5.87 -15.35
CA THR A 83 38.54 7.30 -15.66
C THR A 83 37.39 7.98 -14.94
N SER A 84 37.49 8.10 -13.61
CA SER A 84 36.50 8.81 -12.79
C SER A 84 37.18 9.94 -12.02
N PRO A 85 36.57 11.15 -11.95
CA PRO A 85 37.04 12.22 -11.08
C PRO A 85 37.15 11.80 -9.60
N ALA A 86 36.39 10.78 -9.17
CA ALA A 86 36.46 10.26 -7.82
C ALA A 86 37.84 9.65 -7.46
N LEU A 87 38.70 9.36 -8.45
CA LEU A 87 40.07 8.89 -8.22
C LEU A 87 41.00 10.00 -7.69
N ASP A 88 40.75 11.26 -8.04
CA ASP A 88 41.49 12.40 -7.48
C ASP A 88 41.09 12.68 -6.02
N GLY A 89 39.97 12.08 -5.63
CA GLY A 89 39.32 12.15 -4.33
C GLY A 89 38.02 12.94 -4.38
N PHE A 90 37.15 12.66 -3.42
CA PHE A 90 35.78 13.17 -3.41
C PHE A 90 35.29 13.40 -2.00
N LYS A 91 34.31 14.31 -1.87
CA LYS A 91 33.49 14.43 -0.67
C LYS A 91 32.32 13.47 -0.75
N TYR A 92 32.03 12.75 0.32
CA TYR A 92 30.99 11.72 0.30
C TYR A 92 29.66 12.16 0.92
N GLU A 93 29.65 13.13 1.83
CA GLU A 93 28.44 13.47 2.59
C GLU A 93 27.35 14.00 1.64
N ASN A 94 26.22 13.27 1.57
CA ASN A 94 25.09 13.56 0.70
C ASN A 94 25.43 13.68 -0.79
N GLN A 95 26.45 12.97 -1.24
CA GLN A 95 26.77 12.83 -2.67
C GLN A 95 26.42 11.43 -3.18
N GLU A 96 26.01 11.36 -4.44
CA GLU A 96 26.07 10.13 -5.23
C GLU A 96 27.45 10.06 -5.86
N VAL A 97 28.19 9.00 -5.54
CA VAL A 97 29.58 8.82 -6.00
C VAL A 97 29.66 7.52 -6.74
N SER A 98 30.29 7.54 -7.91
CA SER A 98 30.54 6.34 -8.69
C SER A 98 31.89 6.40 -9.38
N ILE A 99 32.40 5.22 -9.70
CA ILE A 99 33.54 5.06 -10.62
C ILE A 99 33.10 4.24 -11.83
N SER A 100 33.66 4.58 -12.98
CA SER A 100 33.41 3.90 -14.24
C SER A 100 34.70 3.25 -14.71
N LEU A 101 34.61 1.97 -15.02
CA LEU A 101 35.68 1.17 -15.59
C LEU A 101 35.37 0.91 -17.05
N HIS A 102 36.34 1.18 -17.91
CA HIS A 102 36.22 1.04 -19.35
C HIS A 102 37.25 0.03 -19.86
N SER A 103 36.78 -0.95 -20.63
CA SER A 103 37.60 -1.79 -21.49
C SER A 103 37.26 -1.52 -22.95
N ALA A 104 37.93 -2.21 -23.89
CA ALA A 104 37.64 -2.06 -25.31
C ALA A 104 36.18 -2.44 -25.69
N ASN A 105 35.53 -3.33 -24.92
CA ASN A 105 34.23 -3.92 -25.27
C ASN A 105 33.14 -3.80 -24.18
N ASP A 106 33.47 -3.26 -23.01
CA ASP A 106 32.56 -3.21 -21.86
C ASP A 106 32.81 -1.96 -21.01
N THR A 107 31.74 -1.42 -20.41
CA THR A 107 31.79 -0.34 -19.42
C THR A 107 31.01 -0.76 -18.19
N ARG A 108 31.63 -0.62 -17.02
CA ARG A 108 31.07 -1.03 -15.73
C ARG A 108 31.08 0.14 -14.76
N ASN A 109 29.95 0.35 -14.09
CA ASN A 109 29.80 1.42 -13.11
C ASN A 109 29.68 0.81 -11.70
N PHE A 110 30.48 1.31 -10.77
CA PHE A 110 30.39 0.96 -9.36
C PHE A 110 29.89 2.16 -8.59
N ASN A 111 28.80 2.01 -7.86
CA ASN A 111 28.41 3.02 -6.88
C ASN A 111 29.29 2.87 -5.64
N ILE A 112 29.86 3.97 -5.18
CA ILE A 112 30.64 4.03 -3.96
C ILE A 112 29.72 4.45 -2.81
N ILE A 113 29.67 3.63 -1.77
CA ILE A 113 28.84 3.83 -0.58
C ILE A 113 29.75 4.01 0.62
N VAL A 114 29.75 5.21 1.20
CA VAL A 114 30.56 5.53 2.38
C VAL A 114 29.69 5.59 3.62
N ILE A 115 29.97 4.73 4.57
CA ILE A 115 29.26 4.59 5.85
C ILE A 115 30.22 5.00 6.96
N PRO A 116 30.11 6.24 7.49
CA PRO A 116 30.99 6.68 8.56
C PRO A 116 30.70 5.96 9.88
N PHE A 117 31.66 5.96 10.81
CA PHE A 117 31.49 5.35 12.12
C PHE A 117 30.23 5.89 12.85
N LYS A 118 30.05 7.22 12.84
CA LYS A 118 28.83 7.92 13.29
C LYS A 118 27.96 8.31 12.08
N ALA A 119 27.22 7.35 11.54
CA ALA A 119 26.36 7.56 10.36
C ALA A 119 25.01 8.23 10.66
N ILE A 120 24.57 8.22 11.92
CA ILE A 120 23.28 8.76 12.33
C ILE A 120 23.55 9.76 13.46
N GLN A 121 22.99 10.96 13.33
CA GLN A 121 23.00 11.96 14.39
C GLN A 121 21.55 12.39 14.64
N ILE A 122 21.08 12.16 15.86
CA ILE A 122 19.75 12.57 16.32
C ILE A 122 19.92 13.89 17.08
N ALA A 123 19.23 14.95 16.65
CA ALA A 123 19.44 16.29 17.22
C ALA A 123 19.04 16.35 18.70
N GLU A 124 17.85 15.87 19.02
CA GLU A 124 17.37 15.69 20.38
C GLU A 124 16.49 14.43 20.46
N PRO A 125 16.97 13.33 21.07
CA PRO A 125 16.15 12.13 21.23
C PRO A 125 15.01 12.42 22.21
N PRO A 126 13.74 12.15 21.84
CA PRO A 126 12.62 12.42 22.71
C PRO A 126 12.71 11.53 23.96
N LYS A 127 12.69 12.18 25.13
CA LYS A 127 12.62 11.50 26.43
C LYS A 127 11.16 11.11 26.67
N ASN A 128 10.90 9.81 26.72
CA ASN A 128 9.62 9.22 27.11
C ASN A 128 8.45 9.62 26.19
N LEU A 129 8.34 8.95 25.05
CA LEU A 129 7.22 9.14 24.12
C LEU A 129 6.00 8.34 24.57
N GLN A 130 4.90 9.02 24.89
CA GLN A 130 3.59 8.39 25.07
C GLN A 130 2.75 8.65 23.82
N LEU A 131 2.40 7.58 23.12
CA LEU A 131 1.66 7.63 21.87
C LEU A 131 0.32 6.92 22.06
N THR A 132 -0.78 7.58 21.71
CA THR A 132 -2.08 6.92 21.58
C THR A 132 -2.20 6.43 20.15
N LEU A 133 -2.44 5.13 19.98
CA LEU A 133 -2.53 4.52 18.66
C LEU A 133 -3.86 4.89 18.00
N GLU A 134 -3.77 5.69 16.94
CA GLU A 134 -4.90 6.19 16.15
C GLU A 134 -4.47 6.25 14.67
N PRO A 135 -5.42 6.43 13.73
CA PRO A 135 -5.06 6.70 12.35
C PRO A 135 -4.08 7.87 12.26
N GLU A 136 -3.01 7.71 11.48
CA GLU A 136 -1.97 8.73 11.28
C GLU A 136 -1.12 9.08 12.51
N THR A 137 -1.16 8.31 13.60
CA THR A 137 -0.20 8.48 14.70
C THR A 137 1.22 8.32 14.16
N GLN A 138 2.02 9.39 14.26
CA GLN A 138 3.37 9.45 13.73
C GLN A 138 4.40 9.70 14.82
N ILE A 139 5.59 9.15 14.62
CA ILE A 139 6.80 9.61 15.30
C ILE A 139 7.55 10.50 14.33
N LYS A 140 7.74 11.76 14.71
CA LYS A 140 8.57 12.72 13.99
C LYS A 140 9.87 12.90 14.74
N THR A 141 10.99 12.83 14.03
CA THR A 141 12.31 13.00 14.64
C THR A 141 13.24 13.77 13.71
N ALA A 142 14.05 14.65 14.29
CA ALA A 142 15.07 15.39 13.58
C ALA A 142 16.35 14.56 13.52
N ILE A 143 16.74 14.16 12.31
CA ILE A 143 17.88 13.28 12.07
C ILE A 143 18.76 13.86 10.98
N LYS A 144 20.08 13.73 11.19
CA LYS A 144 21.07 13.98 10.16
C LYS A 144 21.76 12.65 9.81
N LEU A 145 21.59 12.21 8.58
CA LEU A 145 22.28 11.04 8.04
C LEU A 145 23.62 11.48 7.46
N LYS A 146 24.70 10.86 7.92
CA LYS A 146 26.05 11.06 7.41
C LYS A 146 26.43 9.89 6.51
N GLY A 147 27.18 10.16 5.45
CA GLY A 147 27.48 9.18 4.40
C GLY A 147 27.00 9.62 3.02
N THR A 148 27.17 8.75 2.03
CA THR A 148 26.66 8.92 0.64
C THR A 148 25.15 8.91 0.57
N VAL A 149 24.53 9.46 -0.49
CA VAL A 149 23.05 9.58 -0.71
C VAL A 149 22.28 8.27 -0.55
N ALA A 150 22.91 7.15 -0.88
CA ALA A 150 22.41 5.82 -0.58
C ALA A 150 23.29 5.11 0.45
N THR A 151 22.71 4.11 1.11
CA THR A 151 23.42 3.11 1.93
C THR A 151 23.02 1.70 1.46
N VAL A 152 23.52 0.68 2.14
CA VAL A 152 23.14 -0.73 1.92
C VAL A 152 22.77 -1.41 3.25
N PHE A 153 21.78 -2.31 3.22
CA PHE A 153 21.64 -3.37 4.24
C PHE A 153 22.30 -4.65 3.72
N GLU A 154 22.48 -5.64 4.60
CA GLU A 154 22.91 -7.00 4.24
C GLU A 154 22.23 -7.46 2.93
N GLY A 155 23.01 -7.69 1.87
CA GLY A 155 22.49 -8.10 0.55
C GLY A 155 22.61 -7.11 -0.62
N GLU A 156 23.63 -6.25 -0.67
CA GLU A 156 23.99 -5.42 -1.85
C GLU A 156 22.84 -4.55 -2.44
N LYS A 157 21.77 -4.29 -1.68
CA LYS A 157 20.66 -3.45 -2.16
C LYS A 157 20.84 -2.01 -1.69
N LEU A 158 20.79 -1.07 -2.64
CA LEU A 158 20.80 0.36 -2.34
C LEU A 158 19.51 0.80 -1.65
N ILE A 159 19.67 1.68 -0.66
CA ILE A 159 18.61 2.19 0.20
C ILE A 159 18.80 3.68 0.38
N TYR A 160 17.69 4.41 0.26
CA TYR A 160 17.68 5.87 0.25
C TYR A 160 16.96 6.46 1.47
N ALA A 161 16.11 5.67 2.13
CA ALA A 161 15.34 6.10 3.29
C ALA A 161 15.75 5.31 4.56
N PRO A 162 15.93 5.98 5.71
CA PRO A 162 16.13 5.31 6.99
C PRO A 162 14.85 4.61 7.43
N LYS A 163 14.99 3.73 8.42
CA LYS A 163 13.87 3.07 9.09
C LYS A 163 13.98 3.23 10.60
N ILE A 164 12.86 3.17 11.30
CA ILE A 164 12.82 3.04 12.76
C ILE A 164 12.52 1.59 13.11
N ARG A 165 13.40 0.99 13.89
CA ARG A 165 13.23 -0.36 14.46
C ARG A 165 12.64 -0.23 15.85
N PHE A 166 11.55 -0.92 16.09
CA PHE A 166 10.91 -1.05 17.40
C PHE A 166 11.24 -2.41 17.98
N THR A 167 11.83 -2.42 19.16
CA THR A 167 12.06 -3.62 19.96
C THR A 167 11.09 -3.62 21.13
N SER A 168 10.30 -4.69 21.26
CA SER A 168 9.40 -4.87 22.39
C SER A 168 10.22 -5.00 23.67
N LYS A 169 9.90 -4.22 24.71
CA LYS A 169 10.56 -4.38 26.00
C LYS A 169 10.14 -5.65 26.74
N VAL A 170 8.97 -6.19 26.42
CA VAL A 170 8.43 -7.38 27.06
C VAL A 170 9.12 -8.63 26.53
N THR A 171 9.32 -8.74 25.21
CA THR A 171 9.91 -9.92 24.59
C THR A 171 11.40 -9.78 24.27
N GLY A 172 11.91 -8.54 24.16
CA GLY A 172 13.28 -8.26 23.71
C GLY A 172 13.48 -8.40 22.20
N GLU A 173 12.44 -8.79 21.46
CA GLU A 173 12.48 -9.03 20.02
C GLU A 173 12.10 -7.79 19.20
N ILE A 174 12.54 -7.76 17.94
CA ILE A 174 12.12 -6.74 16.99
C ILE A 174 10.63 -6.96 16.68
N ALA A 175 9.80 -6.01 17.09
CA ALA A 175 8.37 -6.03 16.83
C ALA A 175 8.04 -5.47 15.44
N TYR A 176 8.71 -4.36 15.06
CA TYR A 176 8.47 -3.67 13.80
C TYR A 176 9.74 -3.02 13.25
N GLU A 177 9.83 -2.93 11.92
CA GLU A 177 10.75 -2.04 11.23
C GLU A 177 9.95 -1.19 10.23
N LEU A 178 9.88 0.12 10.50
CA LEU A 178 9.07 1.06 9.73
C LEU A 178 9.97 2.01 8.95
N TYR A 179 9.87 2.00 7.62
CA TYR A 179 10.55 2.99 6.79
C TYR A 179 9.95 4.37 6.96
N ALA A 180 10.73 5.41 6.66
CA ALA A 180 10.22 6.78 6.58
C ALA A 180 9.00 6.88 5.65
N ASP A 181 8.03 7.73 6.00
CA ASP A 181 6.81 7.94 5.21
C ASP A 181 7.15 8.38 3.76
N PRO A 182 6.27 8.14 2.76
CA PRO A 182 6.58 8.35 1.33
C PRO A 182 7.07 9.76 0.93
N ASN A 183 6.74 10.79 1.72
CA ASN A 183 7.16 12.18 1.47
C ASN A 183 8.56 12.50 2.04
N TYR A 184 9.23 11.53 2.64
CA TYR A 184 10.58 11.71 3.15
C TYR A 184 11.55 12.05 2.02
N SER A 185 12.27 13.13 2.21
CA SER A 185 13.43 13.47 1.39
C SER A 185 14.67 13.41 2.26
N ARG A 186 15.73 12.78 1.76
CA ARG A 186 17.02 12.72 2.43
C ARG A 186 17.63 14.09 2.73
N PHE A 187 17.26 15.10 1.95
CA PHE A 187 17.74 16.47 2.13
C PHE A 187 16.99 17.23 3.22
N GLN A 188 16.00 16.60 3.86
CA GLN A 188 15.31 17.15 5.03
C GLN A 188 15.95 16.59 6.29
N ASP A 189 16.19 17.47 7.27
CA ASP A 189 16.71 17.10 8.60
C ASP A 189 15.64 16.46 9.50
N SER A 190 14.55 15.93 8.92
CA SER A 190 13.47 15.30 9.65
C SER A 190 12.92 14.09 8.93
N MET A 191 12.62 13.02 9.69
CA MET A 191 11.82 11.91 9.20
C MET A 191 10.55 11.78 10.03
N SER A 192 9.50 11.26 9.40
CA SER A 192 8.33 10.74 10.09
C SER A 192 8.13 9.28 9.75
N VAL A 193 7.64 8.50 10.71
CA VAL A 193 7.11 7.15 10.49
C VAL A 193 5.71 7.08 11.05
N THR A 194 4.77 6.56 10.27
CA THR A 194 3.41 6.31 10.72
C THR A 194 3.32 4.93 11.39
N LEU A 195 2.77 4.87 12.60
CA LEU A 195 2.58 3.60 13.30
C LEU A 195 1.50 2.75 12.59
N PRO A 196 1.77 1.46 12.32
CA PRO A 196 0.79 0.61 11.67
C PRO A 196 -0.31 0.20 12.64
N ALA A 197 -1.51 -0.07 12.11
CA ALA A 197 -2.63 -0.62 12.87
C ALA A 197 -2.35 -1.93 13.61
N THR A 198 -1.36 -2.68 13.13
CA THR A 198 -0.98 -3.98 13.68
C THR A 198 -0.09 -3.86 14.93
N ILE A 199 0.44 -2.67 15.25
CA ILE A 199 1.29 -2.51 16.44
C ILE A 199 0.46 -2.75 17.70
N VAL A 200 0.96 -3.63 18.57
CA VAL A 200 0.28 -3.96 19.82
C VAL A 200 0.57 -2.86 20.85
N PRO A 201 -0.42 -2.39 21.63
CA PRO A 201 -0.14 -1.49 22.74
C PRO A 201 0.87 -2.10 23.73
N GLY A 202 1.81 -1.31 24.21
CA GLY A 202 2.89 -1.78 25.07
C GLY A 202 4.08 -0.82 25.13
N GLU A 203 5.18 -1.31 25.70
CA GLU A 203 6.42 -0.54 25.82
C GLU A 203 7.49 -1.02 24.85
N TYR A 204 8.15 -0.05 24.21
CA TYR A 204 9.13 -0.25 23.16
C TYR A 204 10.40 0.56 23.40
N LYS A 205 11.50 0.02 22.90
CA LYS A 205 12.71 0.76 22.56
C LYS A 205 12.66 1.03 21.05
N ALA A 206 13.05 2.22 20.62
CA ALA A 206 13.16 2.54 19.21
C ALA A 206 14.57 3.00 18.83
N GLU A 207 15.02 2.57 17.66
CA GLU A 207 16.31 2.92 17.08
C GLU A 207 16.09 3.41 15.64
N VAL A 208 16.76 4.50 15.26
CA VAL A 208 16.88 4.87 13.85
C VAL A 208 17.96 3.98 13.25
N VAL A 209 17.66 3.34 12.12
CA VAL A 209 18.56 2.42 11.44
C VAL A 209 18.86 2.96 10.04
N TRP A 210 20.14 3.06 9.71
CA TRP A 210 20.65 3.51 8.43
C TRP A 210 21.83 2.62 8.02
N GLY A 211 21.59 1.73 7.05
CA GLY A 211 22.52 0.66 6.70
C GLY A 211 22.91 -0.18 7.93
N PRO A 212 24.17 -0.57 8.12
CA PRO A 212 24.58 -1.40 9.26
C PRO A 212 24.59 -0.64 10.60
N LYS A 213 24.22 0.64 10.63
CA LYS A 213 24.26 1.49 11.83
C LYS A 213 22.86 1.66 12.41
N ALA A 214 22.81 1.68 13.74
CA ALA A 214 21.61 1.99 14.50
C ALA A 214 21.97 3.00 15.60
N GLU A 215 21.10 3.97 15.84
CA GLU A 215 21.24 4.97 16.89
C GLU A 215 19.95 5.00 17.73
N LEU A 216 20.10 5.09 19.05
CA LEU A 216 18.96 5.07 19.97
C LEU A 216 18.10 6.32 19.78
N LEU A 217 16.87 6.14 19.29
CA LEU A 217 15.89 7.21 19.21
C LEU A 217 15.27 7.48 20.57
N SER A 218 14.78 6.42 21.22
CA SER A 218 14.24 6.50 22.57
C SER A 218 14.26 5.12 23.22
N SER A 219 14.66 5.07 24.49
CA SER A 219 14.58 3.85 25.30
C SER A 219 13.23 3.65 25.95
N GLN A 220 12.31 4.62 25.86
CA GLN A 220 11.00 4.57 26.51
C GLN A 220 9.93 5.13 25.56
N ILE A 221 9.36 4.26 24.73
CA ILE A 221 8.15 4.55 23.97
C ILE A 221 7.02 3.71 24.55
N THR A 222 5.94 4.34 24.95
CA THR A 222 4.72 3.67 25.41
C THR A 222 3.62 3.91 24.37
N VAL A 223 3.17 2.85 23.73
CA VAL A 223 2.01 2.87 22.82
C VAL A 223 0.78 2.45 23.62
N LYS A 224 -0.18 3.36 23.76
CA LYS A 224 -1.46 3.14 24.42
C LYS A 224 -2.54 2.86 23.38
N PRO A 225 -3.54 2.01 23.68
CA PRO A 225 -4.68 1.85 22.77
C PRO A 225 -5.46 3.17 22.69
N GLY A 226 -5.83 3.58 21.48
CA GLY A 226 -6.81 4.63 21.25
C GLY A 226 -8.24 4.08 21.19
N ALA A 227 -9.16 4.88 20.65
CA ALA A 227 -10.51 4.40 20.34
C ALA A 227 -10.49 3.39 19.18
N VAL A 228 -11.40 2.40 19.20
CA VAL A 228 -11.62 1.53 18.04
C VAL A 228 -12.06 2.38 16.86
N SER A 229 -11.35 2.21 15.75
CA SER A 229 -11.64 2.90 14.50
C SER A 229 -11.55 1.93 13.33
N PHE A 230 -12.61 1.89 12.53
CA PHE A 230 -12.68 1.05 11.33
C PHE A 230 -12.11 1.81 10.15
N LYS A 231 -11.27 1.15 9.33
CA LYS A 231 -10.89 1.68 8.02
C LYS A 231 -12.06 1.49 7.07
N ARG A 232 -12.36 2.51 6.26
CA ARG A 232 -13.34 2.38 5.18
C ARG A 232 -12.92 1.26 4.23
N GLY A 233 -13.73 0.20 4.12
CA GLY A 233 -13.50 -0.90 3.20
C GLY A 233 -13.96 -0.61 1.77
N SER A 234 -13.50 -1.42 0.83
CA SER A 234 -14.02 -1.50 -0.55
C SER A 234 -13.72 -2.89 -1.07
N TRP A 235 -14.75 -3.71 -1.23
CA TRP A 235 -14.62 -5.12 -1.60
C TRP A 235 -15.30 -5.37 -2.93
N HIS A 236 -14.48 -5.72 -3.92
CA HIS A 236 -14.93 -6.20 -5.21
C HIS A 236 -14.89 -7.72 -5.17
N MET A 237 -16.06 -8.33 -5.04
CA MET A 237 -16.22 -9.76 -4.76
C MET A 237 -16.91 -10.43 -5.93
N LEU A 238 -16.51 -11.66 -6.21
CA LEU A 238 -17.30 -12.56 -7.05
C LEU A 238 -18.31 -13.27 -6.14
N GLU A 239 -19.49 -13.60 -6.66
CA GLU A 239 -20.53 -14.34 -5.92
C GLU A 239 -20.04 -15.56 -5.09
N PRO A 240 -19.11 -16.42 -5.57
CA PRO A 240 -18.59 -17.52 -4.76
C PRO A 240 -17.63 -17.08 -3.64
N ASP A 241 -17.04 -15.89 -3.75
CA ASP A 241 -16.02 -15.38 -2.83
C ASP A 241 -16.68 -14.53 -1.75
N ARG A 242 -17.23 -15.17 -0.71
CA ARG A 242 -18.02 -14.48 0.34
C ARG A 242 -17.22 -14.02 1.56
N TYR A 243 -15.94 -14.37 1.64
CA TYR A 243 -15.03 -13.97 2.71
C TYR A 243 -14.55 -12.52 2.53
N PHE A 244 -14.49 -11.75 3.61
CA PHE A 244 -13.93 -10.40 3.60
C PHE A 244 -13.16 -10.07 4.88
N GLU A 245 -12.14 -9.22 4.74
CA GLU A 245 -11.37 -8.67 5.85
C GLU A 245 -11.70 -7.19 6.07
N VAL A 246 -11.86 -6.81 7.33
CA VAL A 246 -12.06 -5.43 7.78
C VAL A 246 -10.81 -4.99 8.54
N ASN A 247 -10.19 -3.92 8.07
CA ASN A 247 -9.00 -3.35 8.70
C ASN A 247 -9.38 -2.16 9.60
N GLY A 248 -8.55 -1.84 10.59
CA GLY A 248 -8.80 -0.73 11.53
C GLY A 248 -7.78 -0.67 12.65
N PHE A 249 -7.98 0.19 13.64
CA PHE A 249 -7.10 0.32 14.80
C PHE A 249 -7.79 -0.14 16.09
N ASN A 250 -6.98 -0.60 17.04
CA ASN A 250 -7.35 -0.91 18.42
C ASN A 250 -8.40 -2.03 18.59
N PHE A 251 -8.54 -2.93 17.62
CA PHE A 251 -9.37 -4.12 17.81
C PHE A 251 -8.82 -5.00 18.94
N SER A 252 -9.71 -5.50 19.78
CA SER A 252 -9.41 -6.35 20.93
C SER A 252 -10.05 -7.73 20.74
N PRO A 253 -9.37 -8.84 21.09
CA PRO A 253 -9.96 -10.17 21.04
C PRO A 253 -11.25 -10.33 21.87
N ALA A 254 -11.42 -9.51 22.92
CA ALA A 254 -12.59 -9.52 23.78
C ALA A 254 -13.73 -8.60 23.28
N GLY A 255 -13.49 -7.81 22.23
CA GLY A 255 -14.48 -6.90 21.68
C GLY A 255 -15.57 -7.63 20.89
N LYS A 256 -16.80 -7.12 20.95
CA LYS A 256 -17.88 -7.57 20.07
C LYS A 256 -17.97 -6.65 18.86
N TYR A 257 -17.62 -7.18 17.69
CA TYR A 257 -17.66 -6.45 16.42
C TYR A 257 -18.72 -7.02 15.50
N GLU A 258 -19.49 -6.15 14.88
CA GLU A 258 -20.55 -6.53 13.94
C GLU A 258 -20.53 -5.58 12.74
N ALA A 259 -21.00 -6.06 11.60
CA ALA A 259 -21.28 -5.26 10.41
C ALA A 259 -22.75 -5.41 10.04
N ILE A 260 -23.41 -4.32 9.68
CA ILE A 260 -24.71 -4.35 9.00
C ILE A 260 -24.45 -4.13 7.52
N VAL A 261 -24.89 -5.07 6.68
CA VAL A 261 -24.83 -4.98 5.22
C VAL A 261 -26.24 -4.75 4.70
N GLU A 262 -26.42 -3.71 3.89
CA GLU A 262 -27.76 -3.28 3.47
C GLU A 262 -27.78 -2.62 2.10
N ASN A 263 -28.96 -2.68 1.48
CA ASN A 263 -29.37 -1.90 0.32
C ASN A 263 -30.91 -1.75 0.34
N ASP A 264 -31.50 -1.03 -0.61
CA ASP A 264 -32.95 -0.75 -0.60
C ASP A 264 -33.82 -1.97 -0.98
N PHE A 265 -33.23 -3.13 -1.30
CA PHE A 265 -33.91 -4.28 -1.89
C PHE A 265 -33.95 -5.52 -0.99
N ILE A 266 -33.11 -5.56 0.04
CA ILE A 266 -33.07 -6.64 1.02
C ILE A 266 -33.24 -6.10 2.43
N VAL A 267 -33.67 -6.95 3.34
CA VAL A 267 -33.64 -6.62 4.76
C VAL A 267 -32.18 -6.49 5.21
N PRO A 268 -31.81 -5.44 5.96
CA PRO A 268 -30.46 -5.29 6.48
C PRO A 268 -29.99 -6.51 7.26
N GLU A 269 -28.81 -7.02 6.91
CA GLU A 269 -28.26 -8.24 7.51
C GLU A 269 -27.09 -7.92 8.44
N ARG A 270 -27.13 -8.52 9.63
CA ARG A 270 -26.11 -8.34 10.66
C ARG A 270 -25.15 -9.51 10.65
N ILE A 271 -23.87 -9.20 10.45
CA ILE A 271 -22.76 -10.16 10.38
C ILE A 271 -21.89 -9.97 11.61
N ALA A 272 -21.62 -11.04 12.35
CA ALA A 272 -20.62 -11.04 13.41
C ALA A 272 -19.22 -11.05 12.79
N LEU A 273 -18.36 -10.12 13.20
CA LEU A 273 -16.98 -10.05 12.75
C LEU A 273 -16.06 -10.76 13.75
N LYS A 274 -15.19 -11.63 13.25
CA LYS A 274 -14.23 -12.39 14.04
C LYS A 274 -12.91 -11.63 14.14
N TYR A 275 -12.35 -11.54 15.34
CA TYR A 275 -10.99 -11.04 15.52
C TYR A 275 -9.97 -12.05 14.98
N GLU A 276 -9.10 -11.60 14.08
CA GLU A 276 -8.01 -12.43 13.54
C GLU A 276 -6.67 -12.06 14.17
N LYS A 277 -6.33 -10.77 14.13
CA LYS A 277 -5.05 -10.24 14.60
C LYS A 277 -5.16 -8.73 14.85
N PRO A 278 -4.17 -8.09 15.50
CA PRO A 278 -4.18 -6.65 15.69
C PRO A 278 -4.43 -5.92 14.37
N GLY A 279 -5.44 -5.06 14.38
CA GLY A 279 -5.85 -4.27 13.22
C GLY A 279 -6.66 -4.99 12.14
N SER A 280 -7.03 -6.26 12.33
CA SER A 280 -7.79 -7.05 11.35
C SER A 280 -8.93 -7.85 11.99
N LEU A 281 -10.12 -7.71 11.41
CA LEU A 281 -11.28 -8.57 11.63
C LEU A 281 -11.65 -9.28 10.33
N SER A 282 -12.39 -10.38 10.42
CA SER A 282 -12.90 -11.11 9.26
C SER A 282 -14.41 -11.35 9.37
N GLY A 283 -15.05 -11.56 8.22
CA GLY A 283 -16.45 -11.93 8.13
C GLY A 283 -16.71 -12.77 6.89
N ASN A 284 -17.88 -13.41 6.86
CA ASN A 284 -18.41 -14.05 5.66
C ASN A 284 -19.79 -13.46 5.38
N LEU A 285 -20.04 -13.10 4.12
CA LEU A 285 -21.36 -12.70 3.68
C LEU A 285 -22.30 -13.91 3.68
N PRO A 286 -23.49 -13.82 4.30
CA PRO A 286 -24.48 -14.89 4.30
C PRO A 286 -25.03 -15.14 2.89
N GLU A 287 -25.50 -16.36 2.63
CA GLU A 287 -26.00 -16.80 1.31
C GLU A 287 -27.14 -15.94 0.75
N SER A 288 -27.93 -15.35 1.64
CA SER A 288 -29.05 -14.45 1.35
C SER A 288 -28.63 -13.12 0.72
N ILE A 289 -27.38 -12.69 0.91
CA ILE A 289 -26.80 -11.56 0.17
C ILE A 289 -26.35 -12.07 -1.20
N GLY A 290 -27.12 -11.72 -2.22
CA GLY A 290 -26.83 -12.04 -3.62
C GLY A 290 -25.92 -11.02 -4.32
N LEU A 291 -25.96 -11.03 -5.65
CA LEU A 291 -25.30 -10.03 -6.49
C LEU A 291 -25.87 -8.63 -6.25
N GLY A 292 -25.01 -7.62 -6.26
CA GLY A 292 -25.42 -6.23 -6.06
C GLY A 292 -24.38 -5.36 -5.40
N ASN A 293 -24.79 -4.12 -5.18
CA ASN A 293 -24.02 -3.12 -4.44
C ASN A 293 -24.65 -2.94 -3.06
N TYR A 294 -23.79 -2.91 -2.02
CA TYR A 294 -24.24 -2.81 -0.64
C TYR A 294 -23.40 -1.82 0.15
N LYS A 295 -24.06 -1.18 1.10
CA LYS A 295 -23.43 -0.35 2.12
C LYS A 295 -23.04 -1.21 3.32
N ILE A 296 -22.02 -0.77 4.05
CA ILE A 296 -21.66 -1.34 5.35
C ILE A 296 -21.75 -0.29 6.45
N THR A 297 -22.33 -0.69 7.57
CA THR A 297 -22.31 0.04 8.83
C THR A 297 -21.59 -0.80 9.88
N TYR A 298 -20.52 -0.27 10.47
CA TYR A 298 -19.77 -0.99 11.50
C TYR A 298 -20.31 -0.73 12.89
N LEU A 299 -20.32 -1.77 13.72
CA LEU A 299 -20.74 -1.71 15.10
C LEU A 299 -19.63 -2.25 16.02
N GLU A 300 -19.42 -1.56 17.13
CA GLU A 300 -18.67 -2.05 18.28
C GLU A 300 -19.62 -2.09 19.49
N ASN A 301 -19.78 -3.26 20.10
CA ASN A 301 -20.68 -3.46 21.24
C ASN A 301 -22.10 -2.91 20.98
N GLY A 302 -22.60 -3.10 19.76
CA GLY A 302 -23.91 -2.62 19.32
C GLY A 302 -24.00 -1.12 19.00
N LYS A 303 -22.92 -0.34 19.13
CA LYS A 303 -22.89 1.10 18.79
C LYS A 303 -22.22 1.33 17.45
N GLU A 304 -22.82 2.17 16.63
CA GLU A 304 -22.26 2.54 15.33
C GLU A 304 -20.91 3.25 15.45
N LYS A 305 -20.00 2.88 14.56
CA LYS A 305 -18.69 3.50 14.40
C LYS A 305 -18.52 3.98 12.97
N LYS A 306 -18.36 5.30 12.82
CA LYS A 306 -18.02 5.90 11.54
C LYS A 306 -16.60 5.50 11.14
N PRO A 307 -16.39 4.90 9.96
CA PRO A 307 -15.06 4.55 9.52
C PRO A 307 -14.24 5.81 9.19
N TYR A 308 -12.93 5.75 9.43
CA TYR A 308 -12.01 6.77 8.94
C TYR A 308 -11.63 6.49 7.49
N SER A 309 -11.22 7.53 6.77
CA SER A 309 -10.58 7.41 5.46
C SER A 309 -9.12 7.83 5.60
N GLU A 310 -8.19 7.04 5.07
CA GLU A 310 -6.79 7.47 4.95
C GLU A 310 -6.66 8.68 4.02
N LYS A 311 -5.48 9.31 3.98
CA LYS A 311 -5.13 10.43 3.08
C LYS A 311 -5.29 10.16 1.57
N GLN A 312 -5.88 9.06 1.15
CA GLN A 312 -6.57 8.96 -0.15
C GLN A 312 -7.96 9.64 -0.06
N TRP A 313 -7.95 10.92 0.32
CA TRP A 313 -9.12 11.77 0.65
C TRP A 313 -10.15 11.87 -0.48
N LEU A 314 -9.80 11.51 -1.71
CA LEU A 314 -10.72 11.56 -2.85
C LEU A 314 -11.70 10.39 -2.91
N LEU A 315 -11.26 9.19 -2.49
CA LEU A 315 -12.09 7.98 -2.59
C LEU A 315 -13.35 8.06 -1.71
N GLN A 316 -13.34 8.89 -0.66
CA GLN A 316 -14.54 9.07 0.15
C GLN A 316 -15.71 9.71 -0.61
N TYR A 317 -15.41 10.38 -1.73
CA TYR A 317 -16.37 11.02 -2.64
C TYR A 317 -16.70 10.16 -3.87
N SER A 318 -16.29 8.88 -3.90
CA SER A 318 -16.53 7.96 -5.04
C SER A 318 -17.80 7.09 -4.90
N GLY A 319 -18.67 7.40 -3.94
CA GLY A 319 -19.91 6.68 -3.67
C GLY A 319 -20.02 6.24 -2.21
N GLU A 320 -21.19 5.74 -1.83
CA GLU A 320 -21.49 5.30 -0.45
C GLU A 320 -21.40 3.79 -0.26
N ASP A 321 -21.44 3.02 -1.35
CA ASP A 321 -21.37 1.56 -1.32
C ASP A 321 -19.92 1.09 -1.13
N HIS A 322 -19.78 -0.08 -0.51
CA HIS A 322 -18.48 -0.67 -0.18
C HIS A 322 -18.36 -2.12 -0.59
N PHE A 323 -19.46 -2.86 -0.70
CA PHE A 323 -19.46 -4.21 -1.27
C PHE A 323 -20.03 -4.19 -2.68
N PHE A 324 -19.29 -4.81 -3.60
CA PHE A 324 -19.68 -4.96 -5.00
C PHE A 324 -19.58 -6.42 -5.37
N ILE A 325 -20.71 -7.12 -5.33
CA ILE A 325 -20.80 -8.56 -5.55
C ILE A 325 -21.26 -8.78 -6.99
N THR A 326 -20.34 -9.26 -7.82
CA THR A 326 -20.47 -9.28 -9.28
C THR A 326 -20.32 -10.70 -9.83
N LYS A 327 -20.79 -10.90 -11.07
CA LYS A 327 -20.63 -12.18 -11.78
C LYS A 327 -19.22 -12.34 -12.33
N THR A 328 -18.62 -11.24 -12.78
CA THR A 328 -17.28 -11.20 -13.37
C THR A 328 -16.50 -9.99 -12.84
N ARG A 329 -15.17 -10.09 -12.82
CA ARG A 329 -14.30 -9.01 -12.31
C ARG A 329 -14.33 -7.74 -13.18
N THR A 330 -14.75 -7.85 -14.44
CA THR A 330 -14.81 -6.72 -15.38
C THR A 330 -16.15 -6.00 -15.35
N GLN A 331 -17.19 -6.64 -14.79
CA GLN A 331 -18.54 -6.11 -14.76
C GLN A 331 -18.54 -4.69 -14.17
N PRO A 332 -19.14 -3.71 -14.86
CA PRO A 332 -19.18 -2.35 -14.37
C PRO A 332 -20.04 -2.26 -13.09
N ILE A 333 -19.76 -1.24 -12.27
CA ILE A 333 -20.42 -1.00 -10.99
C ILE A 333 -20.98 0.41 -10.97
N ALA A 334 -22.29 0.58 -10.81
CA ALA A 334 -22.89 1.90 -10.60
C ALA A 334 -22.65 2.37 -9.16
N ARG A 335 -21.92 3.48 -8.96
CA ARG A 335 -21.50 3.92 -7.62
C ARG A 335 -22.17 5.20 -7.14
N ILE A 336 -22.43 6.14 -8.05
CA ILE A 336 -23.08 7.41 -7.73
C ILE A 336 -24.16 7.70 -8.77
N VAL A 337 -25.33 8.10 -8.28
CA VAL A 337 -26.41 8.68 -9.08
C VAL A 337 -26.70 10.07 -8.55
N THR A 338 -26.73 11.05 -9.43
CA THR A 338 -26.78 12.47 -9.05
C THR A 338 -27.33 13.34 -10.19
N GLN A 339 -27.32 14.65 -10.02
CA GLN A 339 -27.74 15.63 -11.02
C GLN A 339 -26.79 16.84 -11.06
N PRO A 340 -26.72 17.60 -12.18
CA PRO A 340 -25.83 18.75 -12.29
C PRO A 340 -25.98 19.77 -11.14
N SER A 341 -27.21 20.07 -10.72
CA SER A 341 -27.49 21.01 -9.61
C SER A 341 -27.02 20.53 -8.23
N ARG A 342 -26.66 19.25 -8.08
CA ARG A 342 -26.16 18.68 -6.82
C ARG A 342 -24.66 18.84 -6.64
N ARG A 343 -23.96 19.46 -7.59
CA ARG A 343 -22.52 19.73 -7.49
C ARG A 343 -22.22 20.47 -6.19
N SER A 344 -21.27 19.93 -5.43
CA SER A 344 -20.78 20.50 -4.18
C SER A 344 -19.27 20.69 -4.27
N SER A 345 -18.66 21.29 -3.24
CA SER A 345 -17.21 21.42 -3.11
C SER A 345 -16.76 21.17 -1.67
N PHE A 346 -15.47 20.88 -1.53
CA PHE A 346 -14.80 20.81 -0.24
C PHE A 346 -13.38 21.36 -0.38
N GLU A 347 -12.81 21.79 0.74
CA GLU A 347 -11.44 22.29 0.82
C GLU A 347 -10.46 21.16 1.13
N THR A 348 -9.37 21.10 0.37
CA THR A 348 -8.25 20.18 0.62
C THR A 348 -7.31 20.72 1.69
N TYR A 349 -6.41 19.87 2.19
CA TYR A 349 -5.33 20.28 3.11
C TYR A 349 -4.34 21.27 2.48
N LEU A 350 -4.34 21.40 1.15
CA LEU A 350 -3.56 22.39 0.39
C LEU A 350 -4.35 23.69 0.15
N ASN A 351 -5.48 23.89 0.83
CA ASN A 351 -6.41 25.02 0.63
C ASN A 351 -6.87 25.18 -0.83
N SER A 352 -7.00 24.06 -1.54
CA SER A 352 -7.61 24.01 -2.87
C SER A 352 -9.05 23.52 -2.76
N SER A 353 -9.98 24.25 -3.37
CA SER A 353 -11.39 23.86 -3.45
C SER A 353 -11.61 22.88 -4.59
N LEU A 354 -12.19 21.72 -4.30
CA LEU A 354 -12.45 20.70 -5.31
C LEU A 354 -13.92 20.29 -5.32
N HIS A 355 -14.42 20.08 -6.53
CA HIS A 355 -15.80 19.73 -6.76
C HIS A 355 -16.06 18.24 -6.64
N TYR A 356 -17.24 17.89 -6.15
CA TYR A 356 -17.74 16.52 -6.17
C TYR A 356 -19.26 16.50 -6.38
N PHE A 357 -19.79 15.31 -6.68
CA PHE A 357 -21.23 15.08 -6.73
C PHE A 357 -21.64 14.08 -5.63
N PRO A 358 -22.48 14.47 -4.67
CA PRO A 358 -23.07 13.53 -3.73
C PRO A 358 -24.11 12.64 -4.43
N SER A 359 -24.23 11.39 -3.98
CA SER A 359 -25.32 10.51 -4.38
C SER A 359 -26.67 11.05 -3.90
N VAL A 360 -27.69 10.99 -4.75
CA VAL A 360 -29.07 11.38 -4.40
C VAL A 360 -30.05 10.32 -4.88
N THR A 361 -31.18 10.22 -4.19
CA THR A 361 -32.30 9.35 -4.58
C THR A 361 -33.47 10.14 -5.17
N GLU A 362 -33.66 11.40 -4.79
CA GLU A 362 -34.68 12.26 -5.40
C GLU A 362 -34.11 12.95 -6.64
N ILE A 363 -34.66 12.61 -7.81
CA ILE A 363 -34.21 13.03 -9.13
C ILE A 363 -35.28 13.89 -9.77
N SER A 364 -34.93 15.13 -10.14
CA SER A 364 -35.81 15.99 -10.91
C SER A 364 -35.78 15.66 -12.39
N ARG A 365 -36.93 15.57 -13.04
CA ARG A 365 -37.03 15.38 -14.50
C ARG A 365 -36.48 16.55 -15.33
N LYS A 366 -36.29 17.72 -14.70
CA LYS A 366 -35.82 18.94 -15.37
C LYS A 366 -34.34 18.93 -15.72
N GLU A 367 -33.58 17.99 -15.16
CA GLU A 367 -32.15 17.88 -15.36
C GLU A 367 -31.79 16.44 -15.73
N PRO A 368 -30.71 16.22 -16.51
CA PRO A 368 -30.26 14.88 -16.80
C PRO A 368 -29.81 14.15 -15.54
N ILE A 369 -29.97 12.83 -15.55
CA ILE A 369 -29.39 11.94 -14.55
C ILE A 369 -27.90 11.81 -14.86
N LEU A 370 -27.06 12.08 -13.88
CA LEU A 370 -25.62 11.84 -13.93
C LEU A 370 -25.31 10.55 -13.18
N VAL A 371 -24.55 9.65 -13.81
CA VAL A 371 -24.15 8.39 -13.15
C VAL A 371 -22.65 8.20 -13.26
N TYR A 372 -21.99 7.95 -12.13
CA TYR A 372 -20.63 7.42 -12.14
C TYR A 372 -20.69 5.90 -12.04
N SER A 373 -20.15 5.25 -13.07
CA SER A 373 -19.97 3.81 -13.12
C SER A 373 -18.47 3.48 -13.13
N GLU A 374 -18.02 2.75 -12.11
CA GLU A 374 -16.67 2.20 -12.08
C GLU A 374 -16.57 0.99 -13.02
N THR A 375 -15.43 0.86 -13.71
CA THR A 375 -15.22 -0.16 -14.73
C THR A 375 -13.73 -0.32 -15.00
N TRP A 376 -13.33 -1.53 -15.36
CA TRP A 376 -11.96 -1.83 -15.77
C TRP A 376 -11.92 -1.95 -17.29
N GLY A 377 -11.26 -1.02 -17.97
CA GLY A 377 -11.07 -1.07 -19.43
C GLY A 377 -11.49 0.21 -20.16
N PRO A 378 -11.40 0.20 -21.51
CA PRO A 378 -11.69 1.37 -22.33
C PRO A 378 -13.17 1.77 -22.24
N THR A 379 -13.45 3.05 -22.49
CA THR A 379 -14.82 3.54 -22.64
C THR A 379 -15.48 2.89 -23.86
N PRO A 380 -16.58 2.15 -23.71
CA PRO A 380 -17.21 1.48 -24.82
C PRO A 380 -18.02 2.43 -25.68
N ASN A 381 -18.26 2.02 -26.93
CA ASN A 381 -19.05 2.77 -27.91
C ASN A 381 -20.54 2.91 -27.51
N LYS A 382 -21.01 2.08 -26.58
CA LYS A 382 -22.40 2.04 -26.12
C LYS A 382 -22.47 2.27 -24.62
N ILE A 383 -23.24 3.27 -24.19
CA ILE A 383 -23.55 3.55 -22.79
C ILE A 383 -25.04 3.89 -22.69
N GLU A 384 -25.79 3.16 -21.87
CA GLU A 384 -27.22 3.37 -21.64
C GLU A 384 -27.54 3.27 -20.14
N LEU A 385 -28.53 4.02 -19.71
CA LEU A 385 -29.13 3.93 -18.38
C LEU A 385 -30.46 3.21 -18.49
N ILE A 386 -30.66 2.16 -17.70
CA ILE A 386 -31.92 1.43 -17.63
C ILE A 386 -32.60 1.76 -16.30
N LEU A 387 -33.80 2.30 -16.38
CA LEU A 387 -34.70 2.51 -15.26
C LEU A 387 -35.78 1.44 -15.29
N VAL A 388 -35.96 0.71 -14.19
CA VAL A 388 -37.03 -0.30 -14.06
C VAL A 388 -38.01 0.18 -13.00
N ASP A 389 -39.25 0.45 -13.41
CA ASP A 389 -40.28 0.90 -12.48
C ASP A 389 -40.51 -0.15 -11.39
N HIS A 390 -40.39 0.26 -10.13
CA HIS A 390 -40.35 -0.66 -9.01
C HIS A 390 -41.68 -1.42 -8.82
N ARG A 391 -42.81 -0.83 -9.25
CA ARG A 391 -44.15 -1.42 -9.10
C ARG A 391 -44.55 -2.29 -10.30
N SER A 392 -44.46 -1.73 -11.50
CA SER A 392 -44.91 -2.33 -12.75
C SER A 392 -43.86 -3.22 -13.42
N ARG A 393 -42.59 -3.11 -12.99
CA ARG A 393 -41.44 -3.79 -13.61
C ARG A 393 -41.17 -3.38 -15.06
N LYS A 394 -41.82 -2.35 -15.57
CA LYS A 394 -41.58 -1.84 -16.92
C LYS A 394 -40.21 -1.18 -17.00
N GLU A 395 -39.44 -1.54 -18.03
CA GLU A 395 -38.12 -0.97 -18.28
C GLU A 395 -38.22 0.25 -19.20
N TYR A 396 -37.41 1.26 -18.91
CA TYR A 396 -37.20 2.46 -19.70
C TYR A 396 -35.70 2.61 -19.95
N VAL A 397 -35.31 2.71 -21.22
CA VAL A 397 -33.90 2.81 -21.63
C VAL A 397 -33.61 4.25 -22.03
N LEU A 398 -32.70 4.88 -21.29
CA LEU A 398 -32.25 6.24 -21.53
C LEU A 398 -30.88 6.21 -22.23
N PRO A 399 -30.79 6.72 -23.47
CA PRO A 399 -29.51 6.76 -24.18
C PRO A 399 -28.58 7.82 -23.59
N PHE A 400 -27.28 7.61 -23.74
CA PHE A 400 -26.28 8.62 -23.42
C PHE A 400 -26.49 9.88 -24.26
N SER A 401 -26.54 11.04 -23.59
CA SER A 401 -26.84 12.34 -24.23
C SER A 401 -25.66 12.96 -25.01
N GLY A 402 -24.47 12.34 -24.96
CA GLY A 402 -23.24 12.95 -25.50
C GLY A 402 -22.50 13.86 -24.51
N SER A 403 -23.11 14.20 -23.36
CA SER A 403 -22.53 15.10 -22.36
C SER A 403 -21.91 14.32 -21.19
N VAL A 404 -20.69 14.69 -20.79
CA VAL A 404 -19.98 14.11 -19.63
C VAL A 404 -19.63 15.22 -18.64
N TYR A 405 -19.86 14.96 -17.36
CA TYR A 405 -19.45 15.83 -16.27
C TYR A 405 -18.27 15.19 -15.55
N GLY A 406 -17.13 15.89 -15.48
CA GLY A 406 -15.92 15.41 -14.80
C GLY A 406 -15.70 16.12 -13.46
N ILE A 407 -15.13 15.40 -12.50
CA ILE A 407 -14.54 15.98 -11.27
C ILE A 407 -13.11 15.48 -11.08
N PHE A 408 -12.33 16.23 -10.29
CA PHE A 408 -10.90 15.98 -10.03
C PHE A 408 -10.12 15.75 -11.34
N ASP A 409 -10.19 16.72 -12.24
CA ASP A 409 -9.57 16.69 -13.58
C ASP A 409 -9.92 15.44 -14.42
N GLY A 410 -11.15 14.96 -14.27
CA GLY A 410 -11.68 13.82 -15.03
C GLY A 410 -11.43 12.46 -14.37
N PHE A 411 -10.84 12.42 -13.18
CA PHE A 411 -10.65 11.19 -12.42
C PHE A 411 -11.97 10.42 -12.26
N LEU A 412 -13.07 11.11 -11.91
CA LEU A 412 -14.42 10.55 -12.00
C LEU A 412 -15.19 11.27 -13.11
N SER A 413 -15.79 10.48 -14.00
CA SER A 413 -16.56 10.94 -15.15
C SER A 413 -18.00 10.43 -15.09
N PHE A 414 -18.95 11.34 -15.29
CA PHE A 414 -20.38 11.10 -15.15
C PHE A 414 -21.08 11.32 -16.50
N PRO A 415 -21.36 10.26 -17.29
CA PRO A 415 -22.28 10.36 -18.42
C PRO A 415 -23.65 10.88 -17.98
N ALA A 416 -24.22 11.74 -18.82
CA ALA A 416 -25.54 12.33 -18.63
C ALA A 416 -26.62 11.63 -19.46
N PHE A 417 -27.75 11.35 -18.84
CA PHE A 417 -28.92 10.70 -19.45
C PHE A 417 -30.16 11.57 -19.26
N ALA A 418 -30.75 12.04 -20.36
CA ALA A 418 -31.96 12.86 -20.31
C ALA A 418 -33.17 12.00 -19.96
N VAL A 419 -34.02 12.48 -19.06
CA VAL A 419 -35.29 11.81 -18.73
C VAL A 419 -36.35 12.27 -19.73
N THR A 420 -36.87 11.34 -20.51
CA THR A 420 -37.87 11.61 -21.54
C THR A 420 -39.30 11.66 -20.95
N GLU A 421 -40.25 12.20 -21.71
CA GLU A 421 -41.64 12.37 -21.25
C GLU A 421 -42.34 11.03 -20.98
N ASP A 422 -41.95 9.97 -21.69
CA ASP A 422 -42.54 8.64 -21.58
C ASP A 422 -42.18 7.88 -20.30
N VAL A 423 -41.16 8.34 -19.55
CA VAL A 423 -40.82 7.79 -18.23
C VAL A 423 -41.70 8.48 -17.17
N PRO A 424 -42.69 7.81 -16.55
CA PRO A 424 -43.57 8.45 -15.59
C PRO A 424 -42.87 8.79 -14.27
N ASP A 425 -43.47 9.65 -13.46
CA ASP A 425 -42.99 9.86 -12.09
C ASP A 425 -43.16 8.58 -11.28
N GLY A 426 -42.19 8.26 -10.42
CA GLY A 426 -42.21 6.98 -9.74
C GLY A 426 -40.90 6.62 -9.05
N ALA A 427 -40.86 5.40 -8.53
CA ALA A 427 -39.71 4.82 -7.86
C ALA A 427 -39.08 3.77 -8.80
N TYR A 428 -37.77 3.86 -9.02
CA TYR A 428 -37.06 3.12 -10.04
C TYR A 428 -35.83 2.40 -9.49
N GLU A 429 -35.65 1.17 -9.95
CA GLU A 429 -34.37 0.47 -9.91
C GLU A 429 -33.51 0.96 -11.07
N MET A 430 -32.19 0.94 -10.88
CA MET A 430 -31.27 1.49 -11.86
C MET A 430 -30.16 0.51 -12.22
N TYR A 431 -29.86 0.44 -13.52
CA TYR A 431 -28.72 -0.29 -14.08
C TYR A 431 -28.03 0.55 -15.15
N ILE A 432 -26.73 0.35 -15.37
CA ILE A 432 -26.03 0.90 -16.53
C ILE A 432 -25.60 -0.23 -17.46
N VAL A 433 -25.76 -0.03 -18.75
CA VAL A 433 -25.17 -0.87 -19.79
C VAL A 433 -23.95 -0.16 -20.35
N ARG A 434 -22.80 -0.84 -20.36
CA ARG A 434 -21.55 -0.37 -20.96
C ARG A 434 -21.05 -1.44 -21.94
N GLY A 435 -21.09 -1.13 -23.23
CA GLY A 435 -20.80 -2.09 -24.29
C GLY A 435 -21.77 -3.26 -24.25
N THR A 436 -21.27 -4.45 -23.95
CA THR A 436 -22.05 -5.69 -23.80
C THR A 436 -22.33 -6.05 -22.34
N GLU A 437 -21.77 -5.33 -21.38
CA GLU A 437 -21.91 -5.62 -19.96
C GLU A 437 -22.96 -4.72 -19.31
N LYS A 438 -23.71 -5.26 -18.35
CA LYS A 438 -24.70 -4.55 -17.53
C LYS A 438 -24.23 -4.57 -16.09
N THR A 439 -24.31 -3.44 -15.39
CA THR A 439 -24.03 -3.39 -13.95
C THR A 439 -25.02 -4.29 -13.20
N GLU A 440 -24.66 -4.70 -11.99
CA GLU A 440 -25.70 -5.09 -11.04
C GLU A 440 -26.55 -3.87 -10.67
N ARG A 441 -27.66 -4.12 -9.97
CA ARG A 441 -28.57 -3.06 -9.56
C ARG A 441 -27.84 -2.04 -8.68
N TYR A 442 -28.07 -0.76 -8.93
CA TYR A 442 -27.63 0.27 -8.00
C TYR A 442 -28.22 0.03 -6.61
N SER A 443 -27.47 0.30 -5.54
CA SER A 443 -27.85 -0.07 -4.18
C SER A 443 -29.12 0.63 -3.67
N ARG A 444 -29.54 1.71 -4.32
CA ARG A 444 -30.67 2.54 -3.89
C ARG A 444 -31.74 2.66 -4.97
N ILE A 445 -32.98 2.75 -4.54
CA ILE A 445 -34.11 3.14 -5.39
C ILE A 445 -34.05 4.66 -5.60
N ILE A 446 -34.20 5.09 -6.84
CA ILE A 446 -34.34 6.53 -7.15
C ILE A 446 -35.82 6.87 -7.33
N THR A 447 -36.22 8.03 -6.86
CA THR A 447 -37.56 8.59 -7.03
C THR A 447 -37.47 9.73 -8.04
N LEU A 448 -38.20 9.60 -9.14
CA LEU A 448 -38.26 10.56 -10.23
C LEU A 448 -39.49 11.48 -10.07
N ARG A 449 -39.31 12.80 -10.13
CA ARG A 449 -40.36 13.82 -9.98
C ARG A 449 -40.14 15.09 -10.81
#